data_AF-A0A2T0V4V7-F1
#
_entry.id   AF-A0A2T0V4V7-F1
#
_cell.length_a   1.000
_cell.length_b   1.000
_cell.length_c   1.000
_cell.angle_alpha   90.00
_cell.angle_beta   90.00
_cell.angle_gamma   90.00
#
_symmetry.space_group_name_H-M   'P 1'
#
loop_
_entity.id
_entity.type
_entity.pdbx_description
1 polymer ?
#
loop_
_entity_poly.entity_id
_entity_poly.type
_entity_poly.pdbx_seq_one_letter_code
_entity_poly.pdbx_strand_id
1 'polypeptide(L)'
;MANYIKQNKNDVNGWFDAVVNNGILFLNSSVSNLSTSPKSSLIDLYTAIELFFKARLMKEHWSLIISKPESAVKQKFENGDFHSVYLEQAHTRLKNICGDKIKKEAMDNFKALGEHRNQIVHFAHTGFAGKETEVVIEHWVSWFHLHELLTNNWSEIFESYQESIEKINVKVKLNHDFLKAKFDLIQGKIEIENKAGNHIVDCTSCGLASAKVLKSHSWGGEDIECLVCDVKDLKLKAIETSIPCSNCNKEVKYFMVKDHKCTECQTELTSEYALDKYTEIYQEQDPEARYDDGSEPLAYCHNCQLEEPTVLNLEGMWVCVECEDRGWSTLDCENCGSFVTGDVQAIQYFACHRCEDDVRKLHEEEMKKYRAEVEDEI
;
A
#
# COMPACT_ATOMS: atom_id res chain seq x y z
N MET A 1 -47.63 28.01 -4.27
CA MET A 1 -46.42 28.09 -5.11
C MET A 1 -45.37 27.21 -4.46
N ALA A 2 -44.72 26.33 -5.21
CA ALA A 2 -43.58 25.58 -4.68
C ALA A 2 -42.42 26.56 -4.46
N ASN A 3 -41.96 26.71 -3.21
CA ASN A 3 -40.76 27.48 -2.90
C ASN A 3 -39.56 26.57 -3.19
N TYR A 4 -39.00 26.69 -4.39
CA TYR A 4 -37.75 26.01 -4.72
C TYR A 4 -36.60 26.61 -3.92
N ILE A 5 -35.65 25.76 -3.52
CA ILE A 5 -34.40 26.20 -2.87
C ILE A 5 -33.67 27.11 -3.87
N LYS A 6 -33.43 28.38 -3.49
CA LYS A 6 -32.70 29.32 -4.33
C LYS A 6 -31.21 28.97 -4.30
N GLN A 7 -30.60 28.80 -5.46
CA GLN A 7 -29.15 28.62 -5.57
C GLN A 7 -28.44 29.97 -5.35
N ASN A 8 -27.29 29.94 -4.68
CA ASN A 8 -26.43 31.11 -4.56
C ASN A 8 -25.78 31.41 -5.90
N LYS A 9 -25.67 32.70 -6.24
CA LYS A 9 -24.91 33.12 -7.43
C LYS A 9 -23.44 32.82 -7.20
N ASN A 10 -22.88 31.94 -8.02
CA ASN A 10 -21.46 31.61 -8.05
C ASN A 10 -20.83 32.12 -9.35
N ASP A 11 -19.51 32.28 -9.34
CA ASP A 11 -18.74 32.39 -10.56
C ASP A 11 -18.48 30.99 -11.17
N VAL A 12 -17.76 30.95 -12.29
CA VAL A 12 -17.47 29.68 -12.99
C VAL A 12 -16.70 28.70 -12.09
N ASN A 13 -15.78 29.20 -11.26
CA ASN A 13 -15.03 28.37 -10.32
C ASN A 13 -15.94 27.80 -9.23
N GLY A 14 -16.83 28.61 -8.65
CA GLY A 14 -17.79 28.12 -7.66
C GLY A 14 -18.81 27.13 -8.23
N TRP A 15 -19.14 27.18 -9.53
CA TRP A 15 -19.93 26.13 -10.18
C TRP A 15 -19.14 24.84 -10.37
N PHE A 16 -17.89 24.96 -10.82
CA PHE A 16 -16.99 23.82 -10.94
C PHE A 16 -16.85 23.12 -9.59
N ASP A 17 -16.54 23.86 -8.54
CA ASP A 17 -16.39 23.33 -7.18
C ASP A 17 -17.66 22.65 -6.69
N ALA A 18 -18.83 23.22 -6.94
CA ALA A 18 -20.11 22.60 -6.57
C ALA A 18 -20.33 21.25 -7.29
N VAL A 19 -20.02 21.16 -8.59
CA VAL A 19 -20.15 19.91 -9.35
C VAL A 19 -19.14 18.86 -8.85
N VAL A 20 -17.91 19.26 -8.57
CA VAL A 20 -16.87 18.35 -8.04
C VAL A 20 -17.24 17.84 -6.66
N ASN A 21 -17.63 18.71 -5.73
CA ASN A 21 -18.04 18.32 -4.39
C ASN A 21 -19.25 17.37 -4.42
N ASN A 22 -20.22 17.61 -5.31
CA ASN A 22 -21.32 16.66 -5.52
C ASN A 22 -20.81 15.33 -6.07
N GLY A 23 -19.89 15.34 -7.04
CA GLY A 23 -19.25 14.14 -7.57
C GLY A 23 -18.58 13.32 -6.47
N ILE A 24 -17.80 13.96 -5.59
CA ILE A 24 -17.14 13.33 -4.43
C ILE A 24 -18.18 12.77 -3.45
N LEU A 25 -19.28 13.48 -3.19
CA LEU A 25 -20.35 12.99 -2.31
C LEU A 25 -20.97 11.69 -2.84
N PHE A 26 -21.36 11.65 -4.11
CA PHE A 26 -21.89 10.44 -4.74
C PHE A 26 -20.86 9.32 -4.75
N LEU A 27 -19.60 9.64 -5.05
CA LEU A 27 -18.51 8.67 -5.07
C LEU A 27 -18.28 8.03 -3.70
N ASN A 28 -18.24 8.83 -2.63
CA ASN A 28 -18.09 8.32 -1.27
C ASN A 28 -19.32 7.52 -0.82
N SER A 29 -20.54 7.96 -1.16
CA SER A 29 -21.78 7.21 -0.90
C SER A 29 -21.72 5.84 -1.57
N SER A 30 -21.31 5.83 -2.83
CA SER A 30 -21.22 4.64 -3.65
C SER A 30 -20.29 3.59 -3.03
N VAL A 31 -19.06 3.98 -2.70
CA VAL A 31 -18.08 3.08 -2.08
C VAL A 31 -18.54 2.61 -0.70
N SER A 32 -19.10 3.50 0.12
CA SER A 32 -19.49 3.18 1.50
C SER A 32 -20.69 2.23 1.58
N ASN A 33 -21.57 2.27 0.57
CA ASN A 33 -22.84 1.55 0.58
C ASN A 33 -22.86 0.34 -0.35
N LEU A 34 -21.76 -0.03 -1.01
CA LEU A 34 -21.76 -1.12 -1.99
C LEU A 34 -22.21 -2.46 -1.38
N SER A 35 -21.75 -2.78 -0.17
CA SER A 35 -22.11 -4.02 0.52
C SER A 35 -23.54 -4.05 1.06
N THR A 36 -24.08 -2.90 1.44
CA THR A 36 -25.40 -2.78 2.10
C THR A 36 -26.53 -2.45 1.13
N SER A 37 -26.24 -1.67 0.09
CA SER A 37 -27.18 -1.27 -0.96
C SER A 37 -26.47 -1.18 -2.31
N PRO A 38 -26.14 -2.33 -2.95
CA PRO A 38 -25.38 -2.37 -4.19
C PRO A 38 -26.07 -1.60 -5.32
N LYS A 39 -27.42 -1.64 -5.39
CA LYS A 39 -28.18 -0.89 -6.41
C LYS A 39 -28.01 0.62 -6.28
N SER A 40 -28.14 1.14 -5.06
CA SER A 40 -27.93 2.57 -4.80
C SER A 40 -26.48 2.96 -5.07
N SER A 41 -25.54 2.10 -4.66
CA SER A 41 -24.12 2.30 -4.92
C SER A 41 -23.82 2.43 -6.42
N LEU A 42 -24.40 1.58 -7.28
CA LEU A 42 -24.22 1.66 -8.73
C LEU A 42 -24.78 2.95 -9.33
N ILE A 43 -25.97 3.37 -8.89
CA ILE A 43 -26.59 4.63 -9.31
C ILE A 43 -25.68 5.80 -8.92
N ASP A 44 -25.17 5.79 -7.68
CA ASP A 44 -24.29 6.82 -7.15
C ASP A 44 -22.96 6.86 -7.91
N LEU A 45 -22.35 5.71 -8.23
CA LEU A 45 -21.10 5.70 -9.00
C LEU A 45 -21.29 6.26 -10.40
N TYR A 46 -22.33 5.82 -11.11
CA TYR A 46 -22.60 6.33 -12.46
C TYR A 46 -22.88 7.84 -12.42
N THR A 47 -23.62 8.30 -11.41
CA THR A 47 -23.87 9.74 -11.20
C THR A 47 -22.57 10.49 -10.95
N ALA A 48 -21.67 9.97 -10.13
CA ALA A 48 -20.36 10.57 -9.89
C ALA A 48 -19.54 10.66 -11.18
N ILE A 49 -19.47 9.58 -11.98
CA ILE A 49 -18.78 9.57 -13.28
C ILE A 49 -19.32 10.67 -14.19
N GLU A 50 -20.65 10.79 -14.34
CA GLU A 50 -21.25 11.85 -15.15
C GLU A 50 -20.89 13.25 -14.63
N LEU A 51 -20.85 13.45 -13.31
CA LEU A 51 -20.49 14.72 -12.70
C LEU A 51 -19.02 15.08 -12.94
N PHE A 52 -18.08 14.14 -12.83
CA PHE A 52 -16.66 14.40 -13.11
C PHE A 52 -16.40 14.73 -14.58
N PHE A 53 -17.08 14.04 -15.51
CA PHE A 53 -17.01 14.39 -16.94
C PHE A 53 -17.56 15.79 -17.21
N LYS A 54 -18.66 16.17 -16.54
CA LYS A 54 -19.22 17.53 -16.62
C LYS A 54 -18.30 18.56 -15.97
N ALA A 55 -17.68 18.26 -14.83
CA ALA A 55 -16.72 19.15 -14.18
C ALA A 55 -15.51 19.41 -15.09
N ARG A 56 -14.97 18.35 -15.70
CA ARG A 56 -13.88 18.45 -16.67
C ARG A 56 -14.23 19.34 -17.86
N LEU A 57 -15.45 19.23 -18.41
CA LEU A 57 -15.95 20.13 -19.47
C LEU A 57 -16.18 21.56 -18.97
N MET A 58 -16.67 21.72 -17.75
CA MET A 58 -16.93 23.03 -17.17
C MET A 58 -15.65 23.83 -16.97
N LYS A 59 -14.52 23.14 -16.69
CA LYS A 59 -13.20 23.75 -16.64
C LYS A 59 -12.77 24.36 -17.97
N GLU A 60 -13.18 23.75 -19.08
CA GLU A 60 -13.00 24.32 -20.43
C GLU A 60 -13.95 25.50 -20.64
N HIS A 61 -15.26 25.25 -20.53
CA HIS A 61 -16.28 26.29 -20.57
C HIS A 61 -17.63 25.77 -20.03
N TRP A 62 -18.29 26.53 -19.15
CA TRP A 62 -19.55 26.12 -18.51
C TRP A 62 -20.67 25.74 -19.48
N SER A 63 -20.79 26.40 -20.63
CA SER A 63 -21.85 26.08 -21.60
C SER A 63 -21.70 24.68 -22.22
N LEU A 64 -20.50 24.08 -22.16
CA LEU A 64 -20.25 22.74 -22.70
C LEU A 64 -20.92 21.64 -21.88
N ILE A 65 -21.43 21.91 -20.69
CA ILE A 65 -22.24 20.94 -19.96
C ILE A 65 -23.72 20.98 -20.34
N ILE A 66 -24.15 21.98 -21.12
CA ILE A 66 -25.53 22.09 -21.62
C ILE A 66 -25.67 21.27 -22.90
N SER A 67 -26.75 20.49 -23.00
CA SER A 67 -27.06 19.63 -24.16
C SER A 67 -26.90 20.36 -25.50
N LYS A 68 -27.34 21.61 -25.58
CA LYS A 68 -27.19 22.51 -26.75
C LYS A 68 -26.48 23.80 -26.33
N PRO A 69 -25.14 23.90 -26.49
CA PRO A 69 -24.37 25.07 -26.04
C PRO A 69 -24.84 26.40 -26.63
N GLU A 70 -25.40 26.40 -27.85
CA GLU A 70 -25.99 27.56 -28.52
C GLU A 70 -27.26 28.10 -27.84
N SER A 71 -27.91 27.27 -27.01
CA SER A 71 -29.07 27.67 -26.20
C SER A 71 -28.71 28.12 -24.78
N ALA A 72 -27.41 28.21 -24.47
CA ALA A 72 -26.93 28.50 -23.13
C ALA A 72 -27.31 29.91 -22.67
N VAL A 73 -28.10 29.97 -21.61
CA VAL A 73 -28.47 31.23 -20.93
C VAL A 73 -27.96 31.19 -19.51
N LYS A 74 -27.03 32.08 -19.16
CA LYS A 74 -26.36 32.11 -17.85
C LYS A 74 -27.34 32.13 -16.67
N GLN A 75 -28.39 32.95 -16.75
CA GLN A 75 -29.40 33.05 -15.69
C GLN A 75 -30.18 31.74 -15.50
N LYS A 76 -30.46 31.00 -16.58
CA LYS A 76 -31.12 29.68 -16.47
C LYS A 76 -30.19 28.65 -15.86
N PHE A 77 -28.93 28.69 -16.25
CA PHE A 77 -27.88 27.86 -15.69
C PHE A 77 -27.73 28.06 -14.17
N GLU A 78 -27.64 29.32 -13.72
CA GLU A 78 -27.57 29.71 -12.30
C GLU A 78 -28.76 29.24 -11.47
N ASN A 79 -29.90 28.97 -12.10
CA ASN A 79 -31.11 28.47 -11.44
C ASN A 79 -31.26 26.94 -11.57
N GLY A 80 -30.31 26.24 -12.20
CA GLY A 80 -30.42 24.81 -12.50
C GLY A 80 -31.45 24.45 -13.58
N ASP A 81 -32.00 25.44 -14.30
CA ASP A 81 -32.99 25.24 -15.37
C ASP A 81 -32.31 24.98 -16.72
N PHE A 82 -31.68 23.81 -16.86
CA PHE A 82 -31.07 23.41 -18.13
C PHE A 82 -31.04 21.90 -18.30
N HIS A 83 -30.96 21.46 -19.55
CA HIS A 83 -30.72 20.07 -19.89
C HIS A 83 -29.21 19.85 -19.99
N SER A 84 -28.63 19.07 -19.08
CA SER A 84 -27.20 18.76 -19.13
C SER A 84 -26.88 17.71 -20.20
N VAL A 85 -25.62 17.63 -20.62
CA VAL A 85 -25.13 16.52 -21.47
C VAL A 85 -25.17 15.18 -20.74
N TYR A 86 -25.34 14.10 -21.50
CA TYR A 86 -25.10 12.73 -21.02
C TYR A 86 -23.64 12.31 -21.19
N LEU A 87 -23.22 11.21 -20.55
CA LEU A 87 -21.84 10.72 -20.59
C LEU A 87 -21.24 10.63 -22.01
N GLU A 88 -21.94 10.03 -22.97
CA GLU A 88 -21.44 9.88 -24.36
C GLU A 88 -21.22 11.23 -25.07
N GLN A 89 -22.13 12.17 -24.84
CA GLN A 89 -22.00 13.53 -25.37
C GLN A 89 -20.83 14.25 -24.69
N ALA A 90 -20.67 14.06 -23.38
CA ALA A 90 -19.57 14.63 -22.63
C ALA A 90 -18.22 14.09 -23.12
N HIS A 91 -18.08 12.77 -23.23
CA HIS A 91 -16.91 12.11 -23.79
C HIS A 91 -16.57 12.61 -25.20
N THR A 92 -17.57 12.71 -26.09
CA THR A 92 -17.37 13.22 -27.45
C THR A 92 -16.82 14.65 -27.44
N ARG A 93 -17.33 15.51 -26.55
CA ARG A 93 -16.84 16.89 -26.39
C ARG A 93 -15.44 16.93 -25.81
N LEU A 94 -15.17 16.16 -24.76
CA LEU A 94 -13.83 16.07 -24.16
C LEU A 94 -12.78 15.65 -25.18
N LYS A 95 -13.10 14.64 -26.00
CA LYS A 95 -12.22 14.18 -27.07
C LYS A 95 -11.99 15.24 -28.15
N ASN A 96 -13.07 15.85 -28.66
CA ASN A 96 -12.98 16.71 -29.85
C ASN A 96 -12.58 18.16 -29.53
N ILE A 97 -12.91 18.66 -28.35
CA ILE A 97 -12.69 20.06 -27.93
C ILE A 97 -11.46 20.14 -27.02
N CYS A 98 -11.43 19.32 -25.96
CA CYS A 98 -10.36 19.36 -24.97
C CYS A 98 -9.15 18.50 -25.35
N GLY A 99 -9.26 17.65 -26.38
CA GLY A 99 -8.19 16.73 -26.80
C GLY A 99 -7.96 15.56 -25.85
N ASP A 100 -8.86 15.32 -24.90
CA ASP A 100 -8.72 14.26 -23.90
C ASP A 100 -8.78 12.87 -24.55
N LYS A 101 -7.85 12.00 -24.15
CA LYS A 101 -7.78 10.61 -24.62
C LYS A 101 -8.21 9.67 -23.50
N ILE A 102 -9.47 9.27 -23.53
CA ILE A 102 -10.02 8.27 -22.61
C ILE A 102 -9.93 6.89 -23.26
N LYS A 103 -9.42 5.90 -22.53
CA LYS A 103 -9.29 4.52 -22.99
C LYS A 103 -10.66 3.95 -23.38
N LYS A 104 -10.70 3.13 -24.43
CA LYS A 104 -11.96 2.55 -24.92
C LYS A 104 -12.58 1.63 -23.87
N GLU A 105 -11.74 0.84 -23.21
CA GLU A 105 -12.12 -0.09 -22.14
C GLU A 105 -12.82 0.65 -20.99
N ALA A 106 -12.27 1.80 -20.58
CA ALA A 106 -12.88 2.64 -19.55
C ALA A 106 -14.27 3.12 -19.96
N MET A 107 -14.42 3.62 -21.18
CA MET A 107 -15.71 4.10 -21.69
C MET A 107 -16.73 2.99 -21.87
N ASP A 108 -16.31 1.81 -22.34
CA ASP A 108 -17.19 0.65 -22.50
C ASP A 108 -17.70 0.19 -21.11
N ASN A 109 -16.84 0.20 -20.09
CA ASN A 109 -17.22 -0.13 -18.71
C ASN A 109 -18.19 0.90 -18.10
N PHE A 110 -17.96 2.20 -18.33
CA PHE A 110 -18.90 3.25 -17.88
C PHE A 110 -20.27 3.16 -18.57
N LYS A 111 -20.30 2.75 -19.84
CA LYS A 111 -21.55 2.51 -20.58
C LYS A 111 -22.32 1.33 -20.00
N ALA A 112 -21.65 0.20 -19.75
CA ALA A 112 -22.27 -0.95 -19.10
C ALA A 112 -22.89 -0.56 -17.75
N LEU A 113 -22.15 0.19 -16.92
CA LEU A 113 -22.66 0.71 -15.65
C LEU A 113 -23.89 1.62 -15.85
N GLY A 114 -23.91 2.45 -16.88
CA GLY A 114 -25.05 3.28 -17.26
C GLY A 114 -26.28 2.47 -17.69
N GLU A 115 -26.08 1.38 -18.42
CA GLU A 115 -27.15 0.44 -18.78
C GLU A 115 -27.73 -0.24 -17.54
N HIS A 116 -26.88 -0.70 -16.62
CA HIS A 116 -27.32 -1.25 -15.34
C HIS A 116 -28.11 -0.23 -14.52
N ARG A 117 -27.61 1.01 -14.42
CA ARG A 117 -28.32 2.11 -13.75
C ARG A 117 -29.70 2.33 -14.35
N ASN A 118 -29.82 2.37 -15.69
CA ASN A 118 -31.11 2.56 -16.36
C ASN A 118 -32.06 1.40 -16.09
N GLN A 119 -31.56 0.17 -16.09
CA GLN A 119 -32.35 -1.01 -15.74
C GLN A 119 -32.86 -0.96 -14.30
N ILE A 120 -31.98 -0.61 -13.34
CA ILE A 120 -32.32 -0.51 -11.92
C ILE A 120 -33.38 0.57 -11.68
N VAL A 121 -33.22 1.75 -12.29
CA VAL A 121 -34.12 2.90 -12.09
C VAL A 121 -35.48 2.68 -12.75
N HIS A 122 -35.54 2.08 -13.94
CA HIS A 122 -36.77 2.02 -14.73
C HIS A 122 -37.52 0.68 -14.69
N PHE A 123 -36.84 -0.45 -14.46
CA PHE A 123 -37.42 -1.77 -14.74
C PHE A 123 -37.46 -2.74 -13.55
N ALA A 124 -37.13 -2.30 -12.33
CA ALA A 124 -37.27 -3.07 -11.09
C ALA A 124 -37.09 -4.60 -11.27
N HIS A 125 -35.87 -5.01 -11.62
CA HIS A 125 -35.34 -6.37 -11.38
C HIS A 125 -35.97 -7.58 -12.11
N THR A 126 -35.56 -7.79 -13.35
CA THR A 126 -35.56 -9.15 -13.93
C THR A 126 -34.15 -9.70 -14.18
N GLY A 127 -33.12 -8.85 -14.30
CA GLY A 127 -31.75 -9.28 -14.63
C GLY A 127 -30.67 -9.04 -13.57
N PHE A 128 -30.98 -8.33 -12.47
CA PHE A 128 -30.01 -8.06 -11.40
C PHE A 128 -29.87 -9.24 -10.42
N ALA A 129 -30.96 -9.99 -10.22
CA ALA A 129 -30.97 -11.18 -9.38
C ALA A 129 -30.14 -12.29 -10.04
N GLY A 130 -29.05 -12.71 -9.39
CA GLY A 130 -28.11 -13.72 -9.89
C GLY A 130 -26.90 -13.17 -10.66
N LYS A 131 -26.78 -11.84 -10.81
CA LYS A 131 -25.65 -11.15 -11.45
C LYS A 131 -24.94 -10.16 -10.54
N GLU A 132 -25.24 -10.17 -9.25
CA GLU A 132 -24.76 -9.19 -8.29
C GLU A 132 -23.22 -9.11 -8.28
N THR A 133 -22.54 -10.26 -8.39
CA THR A 133 -21.08 -10.33 -8.43
C THR A 133 -20.48 -9.69 -9.69
N GLU A 134 -21.04 -9.94 -10.87
CA GLU A 134 -20.58 -9.34 -12.13
C GLU A 134 -20.67 -7.81 -12.06
N VAL A 135 -21.80 -7.31 -11.57
CA VAL A 135 -22.05 -5.87 -11.48
C VAL A 135 -21.18 -5.19 -10.40
N VAL A 136 -20.86 -5.90 -9.31
CA VAL A 136 -19.88 -5.43 -8.31
C VAL A 136 -18.47 -5.35 -8.89
N ILE A 137 -18.07 -6.29 -9.75
CA ILE A 137 -16.79 -6.21 -10.47
C ILE A 137 -16.78 -5.00 -11.40
N GLU A 138 -17.83 -4.80 -12.21
CA GLU A 138 -17.93 -3.63 -13.10
C GLU A 138 -17.91 -2.29 -12.34
N HIS A 139 -18.49 -2.26 -11.14
CA HIS A 139 -18.41 -1.13 -10.22
C HIS A 139 -16.96 -0.84 -9.83
N TRP A 140 -16.20 -1.86 -9.42
CA TRP A 140 -14.80 -1.72 -9.05
C TRP A 140 -13.89 -1.33 -10.22
N VAL A 141 -14.12 -1.91 -11.40
CA VAL A 141 -13.41 -1.54 -12.63
C VAL A 141 -13.74 -0.09 -13.03
N SER A 142 -14.98 0.35 -12.83
CA SER A 142 -15.40 1.74 -13.07
C SER A 142 -14.69 2.69 -12.11
N TRP A 143 -14.62 2.37 -10.82
CA TRP A 143 -13.84 3.16 -9.88
C TRP A 143 -12.37 3.25 -10.29
N PHE A 144 -11.74 2.13 -10.65
CA PHE A 144 -10.33 2.11 -11.08
C PHE A 144 -10.07 3.08 -12.24
N HIS A 145 -10.91 3.02 -13.28
CA HIS A 145 -10.77 3.90 -14.44
C HIS A 145 -11.05 5.36 -14.12
N LEU A 146 -12.08 5.64 -13.31
CA LEU A 146 -12.37 7.01 -12.90
C LEU A 146 -11.23 7.58 -12.05
N HIS A 147 -10.69 6.80 -11.11
CA HIS A 147 -9.56 7.19 -10.28
C HIS A 147 -8.34 7.50 -11.16
N GLU A 148 -8.00 6.64 -12.14
CA GLU A 148 -6.92 6.90 -13.10
C GLU A 148 -7.13 8.23 -13.84
N LEU A 149 -8.36 8.53 -14.28
CA LEU A 149 -8.69 9.80 -14.92
C LEU A 149 -8.46 10.98 -13.98
N LEU A 150 -8.91 10.90 -12.73
CA LEU A 150 -8.85 12.00 -11.77
C LEU A 150 -7.44 12.25 -11.21
N THR A 151 -6.63 11.21 -11.04
CA THR A 151 -5.29 11.33 -10.44
C THR A 151 -4.17 11.43 -11.47
N ASN A 152 -4.40 11.00 -12.71
CA ASN A 152 -3.39 11.02 -13.76
C ASN A 152 -3.79 11.95 -14.90
N ASN A 153 -4.84 11.62 -15.66
CA ASN A 153 -5.18 12.36 -16.89
C ASN A 153 -5.68 13.79 -16.64
N TRP A 154 -6.37 14.00 -15.53
CA TRP A 154 -6.98 15.26 -15.13
C TRP A 154 -6.41 15.79 -13.80
N SER A 155 -5.22 15.33 -13.41
CA SER A 155 -4.61 15.62 -12.10
C SER A 155 -4.54 17.11 -11.80
N GLU A 156 -4.07 17.92 -12.76
CA GLU A 156 -3.97 19.39 -12.65
C GLU A 156 -5.32 20.07 -12.45
N ILE A 157 -6.39 19.50 -13.02
CA ILE A 157 -7.74 20.07 -12.95
C ILE A 157 -8.37 19.80 -11.58
N PHE A 158 -8.08 18.63 -11.00
CA PHE A 158 -8.64 18.18 -9.72
C PHE A 158 -7.63 18.25 -8.57
N GLU A 159 -6.54 19.02 -8.71
CA GLU A 159 -5.44 19.12 -7.73
C GLU A 159 -5.96 19.45 -6.32
N SER A 160 -6.83 20.46 -6.20
CA SER A 160 -7.41 20.88 -4.92
C SER A 160 -8.31 19.83 -4.26
N TYR A 161 -8.64 18.74 -4.97
CA TYR A 161 -9.54 17.69 -4.52
C TYR A 161 -8.83 16.35 -4.28
N GLN A 162 -7.53 16.26 -4.55
CA GLN A 162 -6.76 15.01 -4.44
C GLN A 162 -6.84 14.40 -3.04
N GLU A 163 -6.81 15.22 -1.98
CA GLU A 163 -6.98 14.72 -0.60
C GLU A 163 -8.32 14.02 -0.39
N SER A 164 -9.40 14.57 -0.96
CA SER A 164 -10.74 13.98 -0.85
C SER A 164 -10.89 12.70 -1.67
N ILE A 165 -10.30 12.67 -2.86
CA ILE A 165 -10.27 11.49 -3.74
C ILE A 165 -9.46 10.36 -3.06
N GLU A 166 -8.30 10.68 -2.50
CA GLU A 166 -7.44 9.69 -1.84
C GLU A 166 -8.09 9.13 -0.56
N LYS A 167 -8.82 9.95 0.21
CA LYS A 167 -9.62 9.45 1.35
C LYS A 167 -10.63 8.38 0.95
N ILE A 168 -11.22 8.50 -0.26
CA ILE A 168 -12.12 7.47 -0.79
C ILE A 168 -11.31 6.27 -1.27
N ASN A 169 -10.20 6.50 -1.98
CA ASN A 169 -9.32 5.45 -2.49
C ASN A 169 -8.77 4.54 -1.38
N VAL A 170 -8.38 5.09 -0.24
CA VAL A 170 -7.95 4.32 0.94
C VAL A 170 -9.04 3.33 1.37
N LYS A 171 -10.32 3.74 1.40
CA LYS A 171 -11.44 2.84 1.73
C LYS A 171 -11.61 1.74 0.69
N VAL A 172 -11.44 2.08 -0.59
CA VAL A 172 -11.55 1.11 -1.70
C VAL A 172 -10.43 0.09 -1.65
N LYS A 173 -9.19 0.50 -1.34
CA LYS A 173 -8.02 -0.38 -1.22
C LYS A 173 -8.11 -1.38 -0.07
N LEU A 174 -8.97 -1.15 0.91
CA LEU A 174 -9.28 -2.12 1.97
C LEU A 174 -10.24 -3.22 1.51
N ASN A 175 -10.86 -3.08 0.33
CA ASN A 175 -11.79 -4.08 -0.19
C ASN A 175 -11.06 -5.12 -1.06
N HIS A 176 -11.10 -6.38 -0.63
CA HIS A 176 -10.42 -7.47 -1.32
C HIS A 176 -10.98 -7.78 -2.73
N ASP A 177 -12.29 -7.59 -2.94
CA ASP A 177 -12.90 -7.81 -4.27
C ASP A 177 -12.45 -6.74 -5.26
N PHE A 178 -12.28 -5.49 -4.80
CA PHE A 178 -11.66 -4.44 -5.59
C PHE A 178 -10.21 -4.80 -5.97
N LEU A 179 -9.40 -5.26 -5.02
CA LEU A 179 -8.00 -5.61 -5.26
C LEU A 179 -7.89 -6.72 -6.32
N LYS A 180 -8.75 -7.73 -6.25
CA LYS A 180 -8.86 -8.77 -7.28
C LYS A 180 -9.25 -8.20 -8.64
N ALA A 181 -10.30 -7.38 -8.71
CA ALA A 181 -10.74 -6.77 -9.96
C ALA A 181 -9.63 -5.90 -10.60
N LYS A 182 -8.89 -5.11 -9.80
CA LYS A 182 -7.73 -4.35 -10.28
C LYS A 182 -6.61 -5.29 -10.76
N PHE A 183 -6.30 -6.36 -10.02
CA PHE A 183 -5.29 -7.35 -10.39
C PHE A 183 -5.59 -8.00 -11.74
N ASP A 184 -6.83 -8.41 -11.98
CA ASP A 184 -7.27 -9.00 -13.24
C ASP A 184 -7.12 -8.01 -14.40
N LEU A 185 -7.47 -6.74 -14.17
CA LEU A 185 -7.38 -5.68 -15.19
C LEU A 185 -5.94 -5.34 -15.59
N ILE A 186 -4.99 -5.46 -14.65
CA ILE A 186 -3.59 -5.10 -14.86
C ILE A 186 -2.69 -6.32 -15.15
N GLN A 187 -3.25 -7.52 -15.35
CA GLN A 187 -2.45 -8.72 -15.69
C GLN A 187 -1.50 -8.47 -16.86
N GLY A 188 -2.00 -7.85 -17.94
CA GLY A 188 -1.15 -7.52 -19.08
C GLY A 188 0.02 -6.59 -18.72
N LYS A 189 -0.17 -5.66 -17.77
CA LYS A 189 0.91 -4.81 -17.26
C LYS A 189 1.91 -5.64 -16.44
N ILE A 190 1.43 -6.52 -15.57
CA ILE A 190 2.27 -7.43 -14.77
C ILE A 190 3.11 -8.33 -15.70
N GLU A 191 2.54 -8.86 -16.77
CA GLU A 191 3.25 -9.63 -17.77
C GLU A 191 4.32 -8.81 -18.51
N ILE A 192 4.03 -7.55 -18.83
CA ILE A 192 5.00 -6.64 -19.46
C ILE A 192 6.19 -6.41 -18.53
N GLU A 193 5.95 -6.18 -17.23
CA GLU A 193 7.01 -6.01 -16.23
C GLU A 193 7.86 -7.29 -16.09
N ASN A 194 7.24 -8.46 -16.03
CA ASN A 194 7.95 -9.74 -16.05
C ASN A 194 8.82 -9.91 -17.31
N LYS A 195 8.29 -9.57 -18.49
CA LYS A 195 9.02 -9.62 -19.77
C LYS A 195 10.16 -8.59 -19.83
N ALA A 196 10.05 -7.49 -19.10
CA ALA A 196 11.10 -6.49 -18.95
C ALA A 196 12.23 -6.95 -18.00
N GLY A 197 12.11 -8.14 -17.40
CA GLY A 197 13.08 -8.70 -16.45
C GLY A 197 12.86 -8.29 -15.00
N ASN A 198 11.77 -7.57 -14.70
CA ASN A 198 11.43 -7.23 -13.31
C ASN A 198 10.85 -8.46 -12.61
N HIS A 199 11.30 -8.72 -11.38
CA HIS A 199 10.76 -9.82 -10.59
C HIS A 199 9.45 -9.40 -9.90
N ILE A 200 8.38 -10.16 -10.17
CA ILE A 200 7.08 -9.97 -9.52
C ILE A 200 6.87 -11.08 -8.49
N VAL A 201 6.55 -10.67 -7.26
CA VAL A 201 6.32 -11.55 -6.12
C VAL A 201 4.96 -11.28 -5.47
N ASP A 202 4.54 -12.16 -4.58
CA ASP A 202 3.34 -11.92 -3.75
C ASP A 202 3.55 -10.71 -2.85
N CYS A 203 2.56 -9.81 -2.86
CA CYS A 203 2.50 -8.64 -2.00
C CYS A 203 2.23 -9.05 -0.55
N THR A 204 3.04 -8.54 0.38
CA THR A 204 2.89 -8.75 1.83
C THR A 204 1.58 -8.17 2.39
N SER A 205 1.02 -7.13 1.76
CA SER A 205 -0.21 -6.47 2.20
C SER A 205 -1.48 -7.10 1.61
N CYS A 206 -1.54 -7.28 0.29
CA CYS A 206 -2.75 -7.77 -0.38
C CYS A 206 -2.74 -9.26 -0.74
N GLY A 207 -1.60 -9.95 -0.61
CA GLY A 207 -1.44 -11.37 -0.92
C GLY A 207 -1.48 -11.74 -2.41
N LEU A 208 -1.60 -10.76 -3.31
CA LEU A 208 -1.64 -10.99 -4.75
C LEU A 208 -0.23 -10.96 -5.36
N ALA A 209 0.00 -11.78 -6.39
CA ALA A 209 1.25 -11.87 -7.16
C ALA A 209 1.50 -10.63 -8.04
N SER A 210 1.65 -9.47 -7.40
CA SER A 210 1.62 -8.16 -8.05
C SER A 210 2.66 -7.17 -7.53
N ALA A 211 3.54 -7.60 -6.62
CA ALA A 211 4.57 -6.76 -6.05
C ALA A 211 5.84 -6.81 -6.87
N LYS A 212 6.27 -5.67 -7.42
CA LYS A 212 7.52 -5.54 -8.15
C LYS A 212 8.66 -5.37 -7.16
N VAL A 213 9.69 -6.21 -7.27
CA VAL A 213 10.93 -6.05 -6.51
C VAL A 213 11.70 -4.85 -7.07
N LEU A 214 11.94 -3.86 -6.21
CA LEU A 214 12.72 -2.65 -6.52
C LEU A 214 14.21 -2.88 -6.22
N LYS A 215 14.50 -3.55 -5.10
CA LYS A 215 15.87 -3.82 -4.65
C LYS A 215 15.89 -5.10 -3.81
N SER A 216 16.80 -6.00 -4.13
CA SER A 216 17.12 -7.14 -3.27
C SER A 216 18.37 -6.83 -2.45
N HIS A 217 18.33 -7.20 -1.18
CA HIS A 217 19.44 -7.02 -0.24
C HIS A 217 20.08 -8.38 0.08
N SER A 218 21.39 -8.38 0.32
CA SER A 218 22.16 -9.61 0.58
C SER A 218 21.69 -10.38 1.80
N TRP A 219 21.08 -9.70 2.76
CA TRP A 219 20.55 -10.27 4.00
C TRP A 219 19.14 -10.87 3.86
N GLY A 220 18.62 -11.00 2.63
CA GLY A 220 17.34 -11.66 2.35
C GLY A 220 16.12 -10.73 2.42
N GLY A 221 16.31 -9.41 2.44
CA GLY A 221 15.22 -8.45 2.27
C GLY A 221 14.99 -8.07 0.81
N GLU A 222 13.75 -7.82 0.43
CA GLU A 222 13.37 -7.28 -0.87
C GLU A 222 12.46 -6.07 -0.69
N ASP A 223 12.93 -4.89 -1.13
CA ASP A 223 12.09 -3.70 -1.22
C ASP A 223 11.09 -3.91 -2.36
N ILE A 224 9.80 -3.88 -2.06
CA ILE A 224 8.72 -4.15 -3.02
C ILE A 224 7.78 -2.97 -3.18
N GLU A 225 7.22 -2.82 -4.39
CA GLU A 225 6.11 -1.90 -4.68
C GLU A 225 4.98 -2.66 -5.37
N CYS A 226 3.81 -2.71 -4.73
CA CYS A 226 2.66 -3.43 -5.25
C CYS A 226 1.94 -2.66 -6.36
N LEU A 227 1.80 -3.27 -7.53
CA LEU A 227 1.06 -2.69 -8.65
C LEU A 227 -0.46 -2.65 -8.43
N VAL A 228 -0.97 -3.35 -7.41
CA VAL A 228 -2.41 -3.45 -7.08
C VAL A 228 -2.80 -2.59 -5.88
N CYS A 229 -2.22 -2.79 -4.70
CA CYS A 229 -2.57 -1.96 -3.54
C CYS A 229 -1.71 -0.71 -3.38
N ASP A 230 -0.68 -0.54 -4.22
CA ASP A 230 0.27 0.58 -4.21
C ASP A 230 1.10 0.66 -2.91
N VAL A 231 1.09 -0.40 -2.08
CA VAL A 231 1.95 -0.48 -0.89
C VAL A 231 3.42 -0.55 -1.29
N LYS A 232 4.25 0.17 -0.55
CA LYS A 232 5.70 -0.01 -0.54
C LYS A 232 6.05 -0.69 0.77
N ASP A 233 6.71 -1.83 0.68
CA ASP A 233 6.99 -2.66 1.85
C ASP A 233 8.31 -3.40 1.69
N LEU A 234 8.78 -3.99 2.78
CA LEU A 234 9.94 -4.85 2.82
C LEU A 234 9.48 -6.30 2.93
N LYS A 235 9.68 -7.09 1.86
CA LYS A 235 9.43 -8.52 1.88
C LYS A 235 10.66 -9.25 2.38
N LEU A 236 10.49 -10.05 3.43
CA LEU A 236 11.56 -10.82 4.01
C LEU A 236 11.58 -12.24 3.43
N LYS A 237 12.77 -12.74 3.09
CA LYS A 237 13.00 -14.13 2.70
C LYS A 237 12.51 -15.04 3.84
N ALA A 238 11.76 -16.07 3.50
CA ALA A 238 11.35 -17.08 4.45
C ALA A 238 12.56 -17.89 4.94
N ILE A 239 12.57 -18.24 6.22
CA ILE A 239 13.55 -19.15 6.80
C ILE A 239 12.93 -20.54 6.76
N GLU A 240 13.49 -21.39 5.92
CA GLU A 240 12.96 -22.72 5.60
C GLU A 240 13.47 -23.78 6.56
N THR A 241 14.63 -23.54 7.20
CA THR A 241 15.19 -24.40 8.24
C THR A 241 14.17 -24.65 9.36
N SER A 242 13.79 -25.91 9.54
CA SER A 242 12.82 -26.34 10.55
C SER A 242 13.51 -26.88 11.81
N ILE A 243 12.77 -26.84 12.92
CA ILE A 243 13.13 -27.45 14.20
C ILE A 243 12.03 -28.42 14.63
N PRO A 244 12.34 -29.50 15.37
CA PRO A 244 11.33 -30.40 15.89
C PRO A 244 10.47 -29.70 16.95
N CYS A 245 9.17 -29.97 16.96
CA CYS A 245 8.29 -29.50 18.03
C CYS A 245 8.60 -30.21 19.36
N SER A 246 8.74 -29.43 20.44
CA SER A 246 9.04 -29.93 21.80
C SER A 246 8.04 -30.96 22.37
N ASN A 247 6.82 -31.02 21.82
CA ASN A 247 5.77 -31.92 22.31
C ASN A 247 5.47 -33.08 21.33
N CYS A 248 5.28 -32.80 20.05
CA CYS A 248 4.87 -33.81 19.07
C CYS A 248 5.97 -34.25 18.10
N ASN A 249 7.16 -33.66 18.20
CA ASN A 249 8.35 -33.96 17.38
C ASN A 249 8.12 -33.86 15.85
N LYS A 250 7.09 -33.14 15.42
CA LYS A 250 6.89 -32.78 14.02
C LYS A 250 7.71 -31.54 13.69
N GLU A 251 8.20 -31.47 12.45
CA GLU A 251 8.98 -30.33 11.94
C GLU A 251 8.15 -29.04 11.94
N VAL A 252 8.73 -27.96 12.46
CA VAL A 252 8.14 -26.63 12.52
C VAL A 252 9.12 -25.61 11.95
N LYS A 253 8.65 -24.81 11.00
CA LYS A 253 9.38 -23.62 10.52
C LYS A 253 9.09 -22.47 11.47
N TYR A 254 9.93 -22.31 12.50
CA TYR A 254 9.71 -21.43 13.64
C TYR A 254 9.26 -20.01 13.23
N PHE A 255 9.99 -19.39 12.30
CA PHE A 255 9.74 -18.02 11.81
C PHE A 255 8.54 -17.88 10.85
N MET A 256 7.88 -18.98 10.49
CA MET A 256 6.73 -18.97 9.58
C MET A 256 5.42 -19.31 10.29
N VAL A 257 5.48 -19.82 11.52
CA VAL A 257 4.29 -20.15 12.29
C VAL A 257 3.86 -18.97 13.13
N LYS A 258 2.54 -18.74 13.17
CA LYS A 258 1.96 -17.67 13.96
C LYS A 258 2.16 -17.92 15.45
N ASP A 259 2.55 -16.87 16.18
CA ASP A 259 2.76 -16.88 17.63
C ASP A 259 3.72 -18.00 18.09
N HIS A 260 4.66 -18.40 17.22
CA HIS A 260 5.62 -19.49 17.44
C HIS A 260 4.98 -20.83 17.87
N LYS A 261 3.75 -21.09 17.43
CA LYS A 261 3.00 -22.31 17.80
C LYS A 261 3.08 -23.38 16.73
N CYS A 262 3.34 -24.61 17.17
CA CYS A 262 3.30 -25.79 16.32
C CYS A 262 1.92 -25.92 15.66
N THR A 263 1.88 -26.04 14.33
CA THR A 263 0.62 -26.16 13.55
C THR A 263 -0.20 -27.39 13.92
N GLU A 264 0.44 -28.42 14.48
CA GLU A 264 -0.14 -29.74 14.69
C GLU A 264 -0.68 -29.96 16.11
N CYS A 265 0.04 -29.46 17.12
CA CYS A 265 -0.35 -29.64 18.53
C CYS A 265 -0.55 -28.32 19.29
N GLN A 266 -0.33 -27.17 18.64
CA GLN A 266 -0.49 -25.83 19.19
C GLN A 266 0.42 -25.52 20.39
N THR A 267 1.39 -26.40 20.69
CA THR A 267 2.45 -26.11 21.65
C THR A 267 3.28 -24.92 21.18
N GLU A 268 3.43 -23.95 22.06
CA GLU A 268 4.30 -22.79 21.89
C GLU A 268 5.77 -23.21 22.01
N LEU A 269 6.59 -22.78 21.06
CA LEU A 269 8.03 -22.99 21.06
C LEU A 269 8.66 -21.69 21.57
N THR A 270 9.35 -21.75 22.71
CA THR A 270 10.05 -20.58 23.25
C THR A 270 11.25 -20.23 22.37
N SER A 271 11.66 -18.95 22.39
CA SER A 271 12.87 -18.49 21.71
C SER A 271 14.12 -19.22 22.22
N GLU A 272 14.22 -19.48 23.53
CA GLU A 272 15.29 -20.30 24.13
C GLU A 272 15.34 -21.71 23.53
N TYR A 273 14.19 -22.37 23.38
CA TYR A 273 14.12 -23.70 22.75
C TYR A 273 14.50 -23.65 21.27
N ALA A 274 14.03 -22.62 20.55
CA ALA A 274 14.38 -22.45 19.15
C ALA A 274 15.90 -22.21 18.97
N LEU A 275 16.50 -21.37 19.82
CA LEU A 275 17.93 -21.09 19.83
C LEU A 275 18.74 -22.38 20.04
N ASP A 276 18.38 -23.19 21.04
CA ASP A 276 19.00 -24.49 21.30
C ASP A 276 18.97 -25.39 20.07
N LYS A 277 17.78 -25.58 19.47
CA LYS A 277 17.61 -26.47 18.30
C LYS A 277 18.30 -25.98 17.05
N TYR A 278 18.27 -24.68 16.77
CA TYR A 278 19.01 -24.18 15.64
C TYR A 278 20.53 -24.21 15.87
N THR A 279 21.01 -24.05 17.11
CA THR A 279 22.43 -24.19 17.44
C THR A 279 22.90 -25.63 17.23
N GLU A 280 22.10 -26.63 17.64
CA GLU A 280 22.36 -28.04 17.36
C GLU A 280 22.47 -28.29 15.84
N ILE A 281 21.51 -27.80 15.05
CA ILE A 281 21.52 -27.95 13.58
C ILE A 281 22.78 -27.33 12.96
N TYR A 282 23.17 -26.15 13.42
CA TYR A 282 24.37 -25.47 12.93
C TYR A 282 25.63 -26.29 13.23
N GLN A 283 25.77 -26.79 14.47
CA GLN A 283 26.88 -27.63 14.90
C GLN A 283 26.97 -28.96 14.14
N GLU A 284 25.83 -29.54 13.73
CA GLU A 284 25.81 -30.75 12.91
C GLU A 284 26.26 -30.50 11.46
N GLN A 285 25.89 -29.36 10.88
CA GLN A 285 26.21 -29.01 9.49
C GLN A 285 27.65 -28.56 9.32
N ASP A 286 28.23 -27.95 10.34
CA ASP A 286 29.61 -27.51 10.36
C ASP A 286 30.29 -27.85 11.71
N PRO A 287 30.76 -29.09 11.90
CA PRO A 287 31.33 -29.56 13.16
C PRO A 287 32.66 -28.89 13.55
N GLU A 288 33.33 -28.25 12.58
CA GLU A 288 34.55 -27.47 12.81
C GLU A 288 34.25 -25.99 13.11
N ALA A 289 32.97 -25.56 13.09
CA ALA A 289 32.47 -24.18 13.14
C ALA A 289 32.71 -23.41 14.44
N ARG A 290 33.97 -23.21 14.76
CA ARG A 290 34.44 -21.89 15.10
C ARG A 290 34.49 -21.11 13.77
N TYR A 291 34.02 -19.87 13.70
CA TYR A 291 34.60 -18.97 12.69
C TYR A 291 36.13 -19.03 12.90
N ASP A 292 36.95 -18.88 11.85
CA ASP A 292 38.41 -19.18 11.80
C ASP A 292 39.29 -18.77 13.03
N ASP A 293 38.75 -18.00 13.97
CA ASP A 293 39.35 -17.50 15.22
C ASP A 293 38.90 -18.17 16.55
N GLY A 294 37.83 -18.95 16.60
CA GLY A 294 37.32 -19.52 17.86
C GLY A 294 36.12 -18.83 18.53
N SER A 295 35.49 -17.86 17.87
CA SER A 295 34.32 -17.12 18.38
C SER A 295 33.06 -17.99 18.58
N GLU A 296 32.18 -17.55 19.50
CA GLU A 296 30.89 -18.19 19.80
C GLU A 296 29.92 -18.00 18.62
N PRO A 297 29.11 -19.02 18.27
CA PRO A 297 28.22 -18.96 17.09
C PRO A 297 27.03 -18.00 17.26
N LEU A 298 26.86 -17.45 18.47
CA LEU A 298 25.72 -16.63 18.86
C LEU A 298 26.14 -15.18 19.04
N ALA A 299 25.38 -14.26 18.44
CA ALA A 299 25.58 -12.82 18.60
C ALA A 299 24.51 -12.19 19.49
N TYR A 300 24.86 -11.06 20.10
CA TYR A 300 23.91 -10.22 20.83
C TYR A 300 23.14 -9.31 19.86
N CYS A 301 21.82 -9.25 20.07
CA CYS A 301 20.93 -8.47 19.23
C CYS A 301 20.88 -7.00 19.67
N HIS A 302 21.32 -6.06 18.84
CA HIS A 302 21.21 -4.62 19.15
C HIS A 302 19.77 -4.10 19.26
N ASN A 303 18.80 -4.79 18.64
CA ASN A 303 17.40 -4.39 18.65
C ASN A 303 16.70 -4.75 19.98
N CYS A 304 16.74 -6.01 20.41
CA CYS A 304 16.12 -6.42 21.69
C CYS A 304 17.02 -6.23 22.92
N GLN A 305 18.34 -6.13 22.74
CA GLN A 305 19.32 -5.81 23.79
C GLN A 305 19.24 -6.71 25.03
N LEU A 306 18.87 -7.98 24.83
CA LEU A 306 18.86 -8.95 25.91
C LEU A 306 20.28 -9.27 26.41
N GLU A 307 20.39 -9.64 27.68
CA GLU A 307 21.67 -9.97 28.31
C GLU A 307 22.33 -11.22 27.71
N GLU A 308 21.52 -12.15 27.19
CA GLU A 308 21.92 -13.39 26.55
C GLU A 308 21.94 -13.25 25.01
N PRO A 309 22.84 -13.96 24.31
CA PRO A 309 22.90 -13.89 22.86
C PRO A 309 21.70 -14.62 22.25
N THR A 310 21.10 -14.02 21.23
CA THR A 310 19.82 -14.46 20.63
C THR A 310 19.87 -14.53 19.11
N VAL A 311 21.00 -14.18 18.52
CA VAL A 311 21.19 -14.12 17.08
C VAL A 311 22.08 -15.26 16.63
N LEU A 312 21.70 -15.90 15.54
CA LEU A 312 22.48 -16.95 14.90
C LEU A 312 22.44 -16.80 13.38
N ASN A 313 23.34 -17.47 12.68
CA ASN A 313 23.36 -17.48 11.21
C ASN A 313 22.52 -18.65 10.68
N LEU A 314 21.39 -18.33 10.03
CA LEU A 314 20.53 -19.30 9.37
C LEU A 314 20.47 -19.00 7.87
N GLU A 315 20.84 -19.98 7.05
CA GLU A 315 20.83 -19.87 5.59
C GLU A 315 21.60 -18.65 5.05
N GLY A 316 22.70 -18.28 5.71
CA GLY A 316 23.52 -17.12 5.35
C GLY A 316 22.99 -15.78 5.88
N MET A 317 21.99 -15.78 6.77
CA MET A 317 21.38 -14.58 7.34
C MET A 317 21.49 -14.59 8.86
N TRP A 318 21.88 -13.46 9.46
CA TRP A 318 21.83 -13.26 10.91
C TRP A 318 20.41 -12.93 11.34
N VAL A 319 19.84 -13.77 12.21
CA VAL A 319 18.44 -13.67 12.63
C VAL A 319 18.35 -13.81 14.14
N CYS A 320 17.64 -12.88 14.79
CA CYS A 320 17.31 -12.97 16.20
C CYS A 320 16.10 -13.89 16.42
N VAL A 321 16.22 -14.95 17.24
CA VAL A 321 15.06 -15.82 17.57
C VAL A 321 14.02 -15.13 18.44
N GLU A 322 14.40 -14.06 19.14
CA GLU A 322 13.51 -13.36 20.07
C GLU A 322 12.65 -12.31 19.37
N CYS A 323 13.30 -11.38 18.66
CA CYS A 323 12.61 -10.24 18.04
C CYS A 323 12.48 -10.35 16.52
N GLU A 324 12.96 -11.45 15.93
CA GLU A 324 12.96 -11.71 14.48
C GLU A 324 13.69 -10.67 13.63
N ASP A 325 14.46 -9.80 14.29
CA ASP A 325 15.28 -8.81 13.63
C ASP A 325 16.37 -9.49 12.80
N ARG A 326 16.58 -8.93 11.62
CA ARG A 326 17.50 -9.44 10.59
C ARG A 326 17.88 -8.31 9.66
N GLY A 327 19.01 -8.48 8.99
CA GLY A 327 19.52 -7.46 8.05
C GLY A 327 20.81 -6.79 8.48
N TRP A 328 21.26 -7.08 9.69
CA TRP A 328 22.47 -6.52 10.25
C TRP A 328 23.64 -7.48 10.09
N SER A 329 24.81 -6.93 9.79
CA SER A 329 26.06 -7.66 9.89
C SER A 329 26.39 -7.91 11.37
N THR A 330 27.15 -8.96 11.62
CA THR A 330 27.77 -9.21 12.92
C THR A 330 29.24 -8.83 12.90
N LEU A 331 29.74 -8.37 14.04
CA LEU A 331 31.15 -8.10 14.28
C LEU A 331 31.47 -8.14 15.78
N ASP A 332 32.73 -8.40 16.09
CA ASP A 332 33.26 -8.25 17.44
C ASP A 332 33.46 -6.77 17.78
N CYS A 333 32.93 -6.35 18.93
CA CYS A 333 33.18 -5.01 19.43
C CYS A 333 34.59 -4.93 20.04
N GLU A 334 35.44 -4.05 19.52
CA GLU A 334 36.82 -3.89 20.01
C GLU A 334 36.90 -3.41 21.48
N ASN A 335 35.84 -2.76 21.99
CA ASN A 335 35.83 -2.23 23.36
C ASN A 335 35.48 -3.28 24.42
N CYS A 336 34.53 -4.19 24.12
CA CYS A 336 34.03 -5.16 25.09
C CYS A 336 34.21 -6.63 24.67
N GLY A 337 34.73 -6.89 23.47
CA GLY A 337 34.92 -8.22 22.91
C GLY A 337 33.62 -8.98 22.62
N SER A 338 32.46 -8.33 22.71
CA SER A 338 31.18 -8.99 22.45
C SER A 338 30.92 -9.11 20.95
N PHE A 339 30.47 -10.27 20.51
CA PHE A 339 30.00 -10.51 19.15
C PHE A 339 28.56 -10.02 19.01
N VAL A 340 28.34 -8.95 18.25
CA VAL A 340 27.06 -8.22 18.22
C VAL A 340 26.56 -8.01 16.80
N THR A 341 25.25 -7.82 16.66
CA THR A 341 24.65 -7.18 15.48
C THR A 341 24.62 -5.66 15.64
N GLY A 342 24.51 -4.91 14.53
CA GLY A 342 24.18 -3.49 14.53
C GLY A 342 24.88 -2.71 13.42
N ASP A 343 24.85 -1.38 13.52
CA ASP A 343 25.53 -0.51 12.56
C ASP A 343 27.06 -0.72 12.66
N VAL A 344 27.64 -1.22 11.56
CA VAL A 344 29.07 -1.55 11.49
C VAL A 344 29.95 -0.33 11.76
N GLN A 345 29.58 0.86 11.27
CA GLN A 345 30.37 2.08 11.49
C GLN A 345 30.28 2.52 12.94
N ALA A 346 29.09 2.50 13.54
CA ALA A 346 28.92 2.85 14.95
C ALA A 346 29.72 1.92 15.86
N ILE A 347 29.66 0.61 15.60
CA ILE A 347 30.37 -0.39 16.40
C ILE A 347 31.89 -0.28 16.21
N GLN A 348 32.35 -0.08 14.98
CA GLN A 348 33.79 0.01 14.67
C GLN A 348 34.44 1.31 15.16
N TYR A 349 33.74 2.45 15.09
CA TYR A 349 34.33 3.75 15.42
C TYR A 349 33.97 4.28 16.80
N PHE A 350 32.97 3.69 17.46
CA PHE A 350 32.54 4.14 18.78
C PHE A 350 32.39 2.99 19.76
N ALA A 351 31.28 2.26 19.71
CA ALA A 351 30.95 1.20 20.66
C ALA A 351 29.73 0.40 20.19
N CYS A 352 29.60 -0.83 20.69
CA CYS A 352 28.35 -1.58 20.53
C CYS A 352 27.30 -1.18 21.58
N HIS A 353 26.04 -1.55 21.31
CA HIS A 353 24.91 -1.31 22.20
C HIS A 353 25.12 -1.81 23.65
N ARG A 354 26.03 -2.77 23.90
CA ARG A 354 26.31 -3.29 25.24
C ARG A 354 27.28 -2.45 26.05
N CYS A 355 28.20 -1.74 25.40
CA CYS A 355 29.25 -0.97 26.08
C CYS A 355 29.21 0.52 25.76
N GLU A 356 28.26 0.97 24.95
CA GLU A 356 28.14 2.35 24.50
C GLU A 356 28.13 3.34 25.64
N ASP A 357 27.35 3.07 26.69
CA ASP A 357 27.23 3.95 27.85
C ASP A 357 28.55 4.10 28.62
N ASP A 358 29.31 3.01 28.74
CA ASP A 358 30.57 3.03 29.47
C ASP A 358 31.67 3.72 28.66
N VAL A 359 31.74 3.46 27.35
CA VAL A 359 32.66 4.17 26.43
C VAL A 359 32.35 5.66 26.39
N ARG A 360 31.05 6.04 26.37
CA ARG A 360 30.62 7.43 26.40
C ARG A 360 31.08 8.14 27.68
N LYS A 361 30.90 7.52 28.85
CA LYS A 361 31.37 8.07 30.14
C LYS A 361 32.88 8.26 30.15
N LEU A 362 33.64 7.27 29.71
CA LEU A 362 35.10 7.35 29.63
C LEU A 362 35.55 8.52 28.74
N HIS A 363 34.92 8.67 27.57
CA HIS A 363 35.25 9.76 26.66
C HIS A 363 34.91 11.14 27.24
N GLU A 364 33.79 11.26 27.96
CA GLU A 364 33.43 12.49 28.68
C GLU A 364 34.42 12.84 29.80
N GLU A 365 34.94 11.85 30.52
CA GLU A 365 35.95 12.01 31.57
C GLU A 365 37.29 12.44 30.97
N GLU A 366 37.74 11.80 29.89
CA GLU A 366 38.96 12.18 29.15
C GLU A 366 38.88 13.62 28.63
N MET A 367 37.74 14.00 28.04
CA MET A 367 37.52 15.35 27.52
C MET A 367 37.41 16.42 28.62
N LYS A 368 36.98 16.04 29.83
CA LYS A 368 37.04 16.94 31.00
C LYS A 368 38.48 17.12 31.48
N LYS A 369 39.25 16.03 31.55
CA LYS A 369 40.66 16.07 31.95
C LYS A 369 41.49 16.91 30.98
N TYR A 370 41.34 16.69 29.68
CA TYR A 370 42.03 17.47 28.65
C TYR A 370 41.67 18.97 28.73
N ARG A 371 40.40 19.31 28.96
CA ARG A 371 39.98 20.71 29.13
C ARG A 371 40.63 21.36 30.37
N ALA A 372 40.69 20.64 31.48
CA ALA A 372 41.37 21.13 32.69
C ALA A 372 42.88 21.34 32.45
N GLU A 373 43.55 20.43 31.74
CA GLU A 373 44.98 20.56 31.39
C GLU A 373 45.24 21.77 30.48
N VAL A 374 44.38 22.04 29.50
CA VAL A 374 44.50 23.22 28.63
C VAL A 374 44.20 24.52 29.38
N GLU A 375 43.26 24.51 30.34
CA GLU A 375 42.95 25.68 31.17
C GLU A 375 44.06 25.99 32.18
N ASP A 376 44.80 24.99 32.67
CA ASP A 376 45.95 25.17 33.57
C ASP A 376 47.23 25.64 32.82
N GLU A 377 47.31 25.49 31.50
CA GLU A 377 48.43 25.94 30.64
C GLU A 377 48.27 27.38 30.07
N ILE A 378 47.12 28.03 30.26
CA ILE A 378 46.81 29.41 29.84
C ILE A 378 46.88 30.36 31.04
#